data_AF-A0A447N6K7-F1
#
_entry.id   AF-A0A447N6K7-F1
#
_cell.length_a   1.000
_cell.length_b   1.000
_cell.length_c   1.000
_cell.angle_alpha   90.00
_cell.angle_beta   90.00
_cell.angle_gamma   90.00
#
_symmetry.space_group_name_H-M   'P 1'
#
loop_
_entity.id
_entity.type
_entity.pdbx_description
1 polymer ?
#
loop_
_entity_poly.entity_id
_entity_poly.type
_entity_poly.pdbx_seq_one_letter_code
_entity_poly.pdbx_strand_id
1 'polypeptide(L)'
;MHELPLLIFTLCLQGSVGVTVWLALGRQYAVEGRVPARGALPAMAGAFILACVGLLASALHMGYPLNALNALRHVASSWLSREIVFASLYLAALGLGVVLLFFRKPGWQPLLALAAAFGLVDVFCMAQVYIHASVATLAA
;
A
#
# COMPACT_ATOMS: atom_id res chain seq x y z
N MET A 1 -0.12 -25.84 0.65
CA MET A 1 -0.13 -24.77 -0.37
C MET A 1 -1.37 -23.92 -0.15
N HIS A 2 -1.30 -22.93 0.75
CA HIS A 2 -2.37 -21.92 0.87
C HIS A 2 -1.80 -20.60 0.34
N GLU A 3 -1.81 -20.44 -0.99
CA GLU A 3 -1.45 -19.19 -1.69
C GLU A 3 -2.49 -18.07 -1.45
N LEU A 4 -3.63 -18.45 -0.86
CA LEU A 4 -4.82 -17.62 -0.68
C LEU A 4 -4.54 -16.32 0.11
N PRO A 5 -3.70 -16.31 1.17
CA PRO A 5 -3.36 -15.07 1.88
C PRO A 5 -2.49 -14.12 1.06
N LEU A 6 -1.59 -14.65 0.22
CA LEU A 6 -0.79 -13.83 -0.70
C LEU A 6 -1.68 -13.21 -1.79
N LEU A 7 -2.68 -13.97 -2.26
CA LEU A 7 -3.66 -13.49 -3.23
C LEU A 7 -4.58 -12.40 -2.63
N ILE A 8 -5.02 -12.56 -1.38
CA ILE A 8 -5.76 -11.52 -0.65
C ILE A 8 -4.89 -10.28 -0.48
N PHE A 9 -3.65 -10.45 -0.04
CA PHE A 9 -2.70 -9.36 0.16
C PHE A 9 -2.51 -8.53 -1.12
N THR A 10 -2.19 -9.20 -2.24
CA THR A 10 -1.95 -8.53 -3.52
C THR A 10 -3.19 -7.82 -4.04
N LEU A 11 -4.36 -8.48 -4.07
CA LEU A 11 -5.59 -7.86 -4.58
C LEU A 11 -6.05 -6.68 -3.72
N CYS A 12 -6.03 -6.82 -2.39
CA CYS A 12 -6.46 -5.76 -1.49
C CYS A 12 -5.49 -4.56 -1.54
N LEU A 13 -4.19 -4.81 -1.54
CA LEU A 13 -3.20 -3.72 -1.54
C LEU A 13 -3.16 -3.01 -2.90
N GLN A 14 -3.18 -3.74 -4.03
CA GLN A 14 -3.26 -3.14 -5.37
C GLN A 14 -4.57 -2.37 -5.59
N GLY A 15 -5.71 -2.91 -5.13
CA GLY A 15 -7.00 -2.22 -5.18
C GLY A 15 -6.97 -0.92 -4.38
N SER A 16 -6.37 -0.94 -3.19
CA SER A 16 -6.15 0.24 -2.36
C SER A 16 -5.29 1.31 -3.06
N VAL A 17 -4.17 0.88 -3.65
CA VAL A 17 -3.28 1.76 -4.44
C VAL A 17 -4.02 2.37 -5.63
N GLY A 18 -4.83 1.59 -6.35
CA GLY A 18 -5.65 2.06 -7.46
C GLY A 18 -6.61 3.18 -7.06
N VAL A 19 -7.34 3.02 -5.95
CA VAL A 19 -8.21 4.08 -5.39
C VAL A 19 -7.39 5.32 -5.00
N THR A 20 -6.23 5.11 -4.39
CA THR A 20 -5.35 6.21 -3.94
C THR A 20 -4.83 7.02 -5.13
N VAL A 21 -4.36 6.35 -6.19
CA VAL A 21 -3.90 6.97 -7.43
C VAL A 21 -5.05 7.69 -8.13
N TRP A 22 -6.24 7.07 -8.21
CA TRP A 22 -7.42 7.70 -8.80
C TRP A 22 -7.77 9.02 -8.11
N LEU A 23 -7.76 9.05 -6.77
CA LEU A 23 -8.01 10.27 -6.01
C LEU A 23 -6.88 11.30 -6.17
N ALA A 24 -5.63 10.86 -6.21
CA ALA A 24 -4.48 11.74 -6.40
C ALA A 24 -4.51 12.43 -7.78
N LEU A 25 -4.88 11.69 -8.84
CA LEU A 25 -5.03 12.19 -10.21
C LEU A 25 -6.31 13.00 -10.40
N GLY A 26 -7.42 12.62 -9.77
CA GLY A 26 -8.68 13.37 -9.79
C GLY A 26 -8.53 14.82 -9.33
N ARG A 27 -7.47 15.13 -8.56
CA ARG A 27 -7.06 16.49 -8.23
C ARG A 27 -6.77 17.36 -9.46
N GLN A 28 -6.19 16.78 -10.51
CA GLN A 28 -5.84 17.49 -11.75
C GLN A 28 -7.08 17.89 -12.56
N TYR A 29 -8.19 17.18 -12.38
CA TYR A 29 -9.47 17.42 -13.07
C TYR A 29 -10.50 18.14 -12.18
N ALA A 30 -10.18 18.37 -10.91
CA ALA A 30 -11.06 19.10 -10.00
C ALA A 30 -11.01 20.60 -10.27
N VAL A 31 -12.17 21.26 -10.21
CA VAL A 31 -12.27 22.72 -10.22
C VAL A 31 -11.44 23.25 -9.05
N GLU A 32 -10.52 24.19 -9.31
CA GLU A 32 -9.50 24.71 -8.36
C GLU A 32 -8.34 23.76 -7.99
N GLY A 33 -8.18 22.61 -8.66
CA GLY A 33 -7.04 21.71 -8.44
C GLY A 33 -7.05 21.04 -7.07
N ARG A 34 -8.23 20.87 -6.45
CA ARG A 34 -8.42 20.25 -5.13
C ARG A 34 -9.60 19.28 -5.15
N VAL A 35 -9.36 18.04 -4.73
CA VAL A 35 -10.46 17.07 -4.54
C VAL A 35 -11.32 17.50 -3.34
N PRO A 36 -12.66 17.54 -3.47
CA PRO A 36 -13.56 17.86 -2.36
C PRO A 36 -13.39 16.89 -1.19
N ALA A 37 -13.13 17.44 0.01
CA ALA A 37 -12.92 16.66 1.23
C ALA A 37 -14.06 15.69 1.56
N ARG A 38 -15.31 16.06 1.23
CA ARG A 38 -16.51 15.23 1.48
C ARG A 38 -16.51 13.93 0.68
N GLY A 39 -16.04 13.96 -0.58
CA GLY A 39 -15.93 12.77 -1.42
C GLY A 39 -14.64 11.98 -1.20
N ALA A 40 -13.55 12.67 -0.84
CA ALA A 40 -12.26 12.05 -0.61
C ALA A 40 -12.23 11.17 0.65
N LEU A 41 -12.89 11.57 1.74
CA LEU A 41 -12.82 10.85 3.02
C LEU A 41 -13.29 9.40 2.95
N PRO A 42 -14.51 9.07 2.46
CA PRO A 42 -14.96 7.68 2.39
C PRO A 42 -14.08 6.83 1.45
N ALA A 43 -13.62 7.40 0.34
CA ALA A 43 -12.76 6.70 -0.61
C ALA A 43 -11.36 6.43 -0.03
N MET A 44 -10.73 7.41 0.62
CA MET A 44 -9.44 7.23 1.30
C MET A 44 -9.55 6.26 2.48
N ALA A 45 -10.64 6.32 3.25
CA ALA A 45 -10.88 5.38 4.35
C ALA A 45 -11.08 3.95 3.83
N GLY A 46 -11.84 3.76 2.74
CA GLY A 46 -12.02 2.47 2.09
C GLY A 46 -10.69 1.90 1.56
N ALA A 47 -9.87 2.73 0.91
CA ALA A 47 -8.52 2.36 0.51
C ALA A 47 -7.68 1.94 1.73
N PHE A 48 -7.67 2.73 2.80
CA PHE A 48 -6.92 2.41 4.01
C PHE A 48 -7.33 1.07 4.63
N ILE A 49 -8.63 0.78 4.70
CA ILE A 49 -9.15 -0.51 5.19
C ILE A 49 -8.66 -1.66 4.30
N LEU A 50 -8.73 -1.51 2.97
CA LEU A 50 -8.21 -2.52 2.04
C LEU A 50 -6.71 -2.78 2.25
N ALA A 51 -5.91 -1.72 2.43
CA ALA A 51 -4.48 -1.85 2.69
C ALA A 51 -4.20 -2.60 4.01
N CYS A 52 -4.93 -2.26 5.08
CA CYS A 52 -4.86 -2.95 6.36
C CYS A 52 -5.22 -4.44 6.23
N VAL A 53 -6.32 -4.77 5.55
CA VAL A 53 -6.76 -6.15 5.34
C VAL A 53 -5.70 -6.95 4.58
N GLY A 54 -5.15 -6.37 3.50
CA GLY A 54 -4.09 -7.02 2.73
C GLY A 54 -2.85 -7.31 3.57
N LEU A 55 -2.35 -6.30 4.30
CA LEU A 55 -1.16 -6.44 5.14
C LEU A 55 -1.38 -7.40 6.31
N LEU A 56 -2.56 -7.40 6.94
CA LEU A 56 -2.91 -8.34 7.99
C LEU A 56 -3.01 -9.78 7.46
N ALA A 57 -3.59 -9.98 6.28
CA ALA A 57 -3.64 -11.30 5.65
C ALA A 57 -2.23 -11.86 5.39
N SER A 58 -1.31 -11.01 4.92
CA SER A 58 0.11 -11.37 4.72
C SER A 58 0.81 -11.71 6.05
N ALA A 59 0.65 -10.87 7.07
CA ALA A 59 1.29 -11.05 8.38
C ALA A 59 0.78 -12.27 9.14
N LEU A 60 -0.53 -12.56 9.07
CA LEU A 60 -1.14 -13.73 9.70
C LEU A 60 -0.70 -15.03 9.01
N HIS A 61 -0.37 -14.98 7.71
CA HIS A 61 0.14 -16.13 6.99
C HIS A 61 1.59 -16.46 7.33
N MET A 62 2.45 -15.45 7.57
CA MET A 62 3.86 -15.65 7.94
C MET A 62 4.09 -16.05 9.41
N GLY A 63 3.04 -16.26 10.20
CA GLY A 63 3.12 -16.97 11.48
C GLY A 63 3.47 -16.14 12.71
N TYR A 64 3.96 -14.89 12.61
CA TYR A 64 4.21 -14.03 13.79
C TYR A 64 4.14 -12.52 13.49
N PRO A 65 2.96 -11.86 13.63
CA PRO A 65 2.81 -10.42 13.41
C PRO A 65 3.64 -9.55 14.38
N LEU A 66 3.92 -10.05 15.59
CA LEU A 66 4.71 -9.34 16.62
C LEU A 66 6.22 -9.38 16.37
N ASN A 67 6.72 -10.26 15.49
CA ASN A 67 8.15 -10.39 15.17
C ASN A 67 8.54 -9.74 13.83
N ALA A 68 7.58 -9.26 13.05
CA ALA A 68 7.82 -8.56 11.78
C ALA A 68 8.67 -7.28 11.95
N LEU A 69 8.51 -6.58 13.09
CA LEU A 69 9.35 -5.44 13.47
C LEU A 69 10.81 -5.85 13.77
N ASN A 70 11.04 -7.05 14.29
CA ASN A 70 12.39 -7.60 14.49
C ASN A 70 13.01 -8.10 13.16
N ALA A 71 12.19 -8.63 12.23
CA ALA A 71 12.63 -9.04 10.90
C ALA A 71 13.05 -7.86 10.01
N LEU A 72 12.42 -6.69 10.16
CA LEU A 72 12.84 -5.45 9.49
C LEU A 72 14.28 -5.00 9.85
N ARG A 73 14.85 -5.49 10.97
CA ARG A 73 16.22 -5.13 11.39
C ARG A 73 17.34 -5.92 10.69
N HIS A 74 17.06 -6.99 9.94
CA HIS A 74 18.10 -7.89 9.39
C HIS A 74 18.01 -8.24 7.89
N VAL A 75 17.08 -7.66 7.11
CA VAL A 75 16.80 -8.16 5.74
C VAL A 75 16.83 -7.01 4.71
N ALA A 76 18.00 -6.45 4.41
CA ALA A 76 18.13 -5.29 3.52
C ALA A 76 18.35 -5.61 2.01
N SER A 77 18.42 -6.88 1.60
CA SER A 77 18.92 -7.26 0.25
C SER A 77 17.92 -7.87 -0.74
N SER A 78 16.69 -8.23 -0.37
CA SER A 78 15.73 -8.91 -1.26
C SER A 78 14.59 -8.02 -1.74
N TRP A 79 13.98 -8.34 -2.89
CA TRP A 79 12.79 -7.64 -3.42
C TRP A 79 11.60 -7.69 -2.46
N LEU A 80 11.45 -8.80 -1.72
CA LEU A 80 10.45 -8.98 -0.66
C LEU A 80 10.59 -7.93 0.46
N SER A 81 11.83 -7.56 0.81
CA SER A 81 12.06 -6.52 1.82
C SER A 81 11.62 -5.14 1.34
N ARG A 82 11.92 -4.82 0.08
CA ARG A 82 11.53 -3.53 -0.52
C ARG A 82 10.01 -3.39 -0.54
N GLU A 83 9.30 -4.44 -0.93
CA GLU A 83 7.84 -4.52 -0.85
C GLU A 83 7.33 -4.22 0.57
N ILE A 84 7.82 -4.91 1.60
CA ILE A 84 7.36 -4.66 2.99
C ILE A 84 7.60 -3.20 3.41
N VAL A 85 8.75 -2.62 3.04
CA VAL A 85 9.05 -1.22 3.35
C VAL A 85 8.09 -0.28 2.63
N PHE A 86 7.88 -0.45 1.32
CA PHE A 86 7.00 0.43 0.55
C PHE A 86 5.53 0.25 0.91
N ALA A 87 5.06 -0.96 1.18
CA ALA A 87 3.72 -1.22 1.70
C ALA A 87 3.50 -0.54 3.07
N SER A 88 4.51 -0.55 3.95
CA SER A 88 4.45 0.12 5.26
C SER A 88 4.44 1.65 5.11
N LEU A 89 5.29 2.20 4.25
CA LEU A 89 5.33 3.64 3.95
C LEU A 89 4.03 4.12 3.30
N TYR A 90 3.48 3.33 2.39
CA TYR A 90 2.18 3.55 1.78
C TYR A 90 1.07 3.62 2.83
N LEU A 91 0.97 2.60 3.70
CA LEU A 91 -0.04 2.54 4.76
C LEU A 91 0.09 3.73 5.72
N ALA A 92 1.31 4.09 6.11
CA ALA A 92 1.57 5.23 7.00
C ALA A 92 1.17 6.57 6.37
N ALA A 93 1.55 6.82 5.11
CA ALA A 93 1.21 8.04 4.41
C ALA A 93 -0.29 8.17 4.17
N LEU A 94 -0.95 7.09 3.73
CA LEU A 94 -2.39 7.06 3.52
C LEU A 94 -3.15 7.22 4.83
N GLY A 95 -2.75 6.50 5.88
CA GLY A 95 -3.37 6.56 7.21
C GLY A 95 -3.26 7.96 7.83
N LEU A 96 -2.09 8.59 7.76
CA LEU A 96 -1.93 9.97 8.20
C LEU A 96 -2.79 10.93 7.37
N GLY A 97 -2.88 10.72 6.05
CA GLY A 97 -3.77 11.46 5.17
C GLY A 97 -5.25 11.35 5.57
N VAL A 98 -5.72 10.14 5.89
CA VAL A 98 -7.08 9.88 6.38
C VAL A 98 -7.32 10.59 7.71
N VAL A 99 -6.39 10.50 8.66
CA VAL A 99 -6.51 11.16 9.98
C VAL A 99 -6.60 12.68 9.82
N LEU A 100 -5.71 13.30 9.03
CA LEU A 100 -5.77 14.74 8.78
C LEU A 100 -7.07 15.14 8.11
N LEU A 101 -7.55 14.36 7.13
CA LEU A 101 -8.80 14.63 6.44
C LEU A 101 -10.02 14.51 7.36
N PHE A 102 -10.03 13.51 8.25
CA PHE A 102 -11.06 13.30 9.26
C PHE A 102 -11.18 14.49 10.22
N PHE A 103 -10.04 14.98 10.73
CA PHE A 103 -9.98 16.18 11.58
C PHE A 103 -10.03 17.52 10.81
N ARG A 104 -10.27 17.47 9.49
CA ARG A 104 -10.28 18.64 8.59
C ARG A 104 -9.02 19.51 8.66
N LYS A 105 -7.87 18.90 8.97
CA LYS A 105 -6.56 19.56 9.00
C LYS A 105 -6.01 19.68 7.56
N PRO A 106 -5.27 20.77 7.25
CA PRO A 106 -4.57 20.89 5.98
C PRO A 106 -3.44 19.85 5.88
N GLY A 107 -2.97 19.56 4.66
CA GLY A 107 -1.83 18.65 4.42
C GLY A 107 -2.17 17.21 4.01
N TRP A 108 -3.45 16.82 3.98
CA TRP A 108 -3.85 15.49 3.51
C TRP A 108 -3.62 15.27 2.01
N GLN A 109 -3.67 16.33 1.19
CA GLN A 109 -3.47 16.24 -0.27
C GLN A 109 -2.03 15.88 -0.69
N PRO A 110 -0.97 16.53 -0.17
CA PRO A 110 0.40 16.08 -0.47
C PRO A 110 0.68 14.68 0.09
N LEU A 111 0.10 14.31 1.24
CA LEU A 111 0.20 12.94 1.75
C LEU A 111 -0.49 11.93 0.85
N LEU A 112 -1.64 12.26 0.28
CA LEU A 112 -2.32 11.42 -0.70
C LEU A 112 -1.44 11.20 -1.95
N ALA A 113 -0.79 12.25 -2.46
CA ALA A 113 0.14 12.13 -3.59
C ALA A 113 1.38 11.30 -3.25
N LEU A 114 1.92 11.48 -2.04
CA LEU A 114 3.05 10.69 -1.53
C LEU A 114 2.67 9.21 -1.36
N ALA A 115 1.48 8.95 -0.81
CA ALA A 115 0.94 7.59 -0.70
C ALA A 115 0.77 6.96 -2.09
N ALA A 116 0.22 7.68 -3.06
CA ALA A 116 0.12 7.18 -4.44
C ALA A 116 1.50 6.81 -5.02
N ALA A 117 2.53 7.63 -4.79
CA ALA A 117 3.89 7.32 -5.23
C ALA A 117 4.45 6.05 -4.55
N PHE A 118 4.35 5.93 -3.23
CA PHE A 118 4.79 4.73 -2.52
C PHE A 118 4.03 3.48 -2.94
N GLY A 119 2.71 3.59 -3.13
CA GLY A 119 1.87 2.51 -3.61
C GLY A 119 2.28 2.01 -5.00
N LEU A 120 2.61 2.90 -5.93
CA LEU A 120 3.10 2.50 -7.25
C LEU A 120 4.46 1.79 -7.18
N VAL A 121 5.36 2.25 -6.30
CA VAL A 121 6.64 1.57 -6.08
C VAL A 121 6.44 0.21 -5.43
N ASP A 122 5.48 0.08 -4.52
CA ASP A 122 5.11 -1.20 -3.91
C ASP A 122 4.59 -2.21 -4.95
N VAL A 123 3.67 -1.79 -5.82
CA VAL A 123 3.17 -2.61 -6.94
C VAL A 123 4.31 -3.03 -7.88
N PHE A 124 5.27 -2.15 -8.13
CA PHE A 124 6.47 -2.50 -8.89
C PHE A 124 7.33 -3.55 -8.14
N CYS A 125 7.51 -3.42 -6.82
CA CYS A 125 8.22 -4.42 -6.03
C CYS A 125 7.52 -5.79 -6.08
N MET A 126 6.18 -5.83 -5.98
CA MET A 126 5.39 -7.06 -6.15
C MET A 126 5.70 -7.75 -7.48
N ALA A 127 5.69 -7.01 -8.60
CA ALA A 127 6.00 -7.56 -9.92
C ALA A 127 7.41 -8.15 -9.98
N GLN A 128 8.40 -7.48 -9.37
CA GLN A 128 9.77 -7.95 -9.33
C GLN A 128 9.94 -9.22 -8.50
N VAL A 129 9.20 -9.38 -7.38
CA VAL A 129 9.19 -10.61 -6.59
C VAL A 129 8.74 -11.80 -7.44
N TYR A 130 7.68 -11.64 -8.22
CA TYR A 130 7.19 -12.71 -9.12
C TYR A 130 8.18 -13.06 -10.23
N ILE A 131 8.83 -12.06 -10.84
CA ILE A 131 9.83 -12.28 -11.90
C ILE A 131 11.06 -13.03 -11.36
N HIS A 132 11.55 -12.66 -10.17
CA HIS A 132 12.73 -13.32 -9.61
C HIS A 132 12.40 -14.74 -9.08
N ALA A 133 11.18 -14.95 -8.60
CA ALA A 133 10.70 -16.28 -8.20
C ALA A 133 10.55 -17.24 -9.41
N SER A 134 10.09 -16.74 -10.57
CA SER A 134 9.90 -17.56 -11.77
C SER A 134 11.20 -17.92 -12.50
N VAL A 135 12.22 -17.06 -12.44
CA VAL A 135 13.55 -17.38 -12.98
C VAL A 135 14.23 -18.51 -12.18
N ALA A 136 14.01 -18.57 -10.87
CA ALA A 136 14.59 -19.63 -10.03
C ALA A 136 14.01 -21.03 -10.33
N THR A 137 12.77 -21.13 -10.81
CA THR A 137 12.13 -22.40 -11.16
C THR A 137 12.41 -22.88 -12.59
N LEU A 138 12.75 -21.98 -13.52
CA LEU A 138 13.14 -22.35 -14.89
C LEU A 138 14.61 -22.76 -15.02
N ALA A 139 15.43 -22.46 -14.00
CA ALA A 139 16.86 -22.78 -13.95
C ALA A 139 17.19 -24.06 -13.15
N ALA A 140 16.18 -24.81 -12.70
CA ALA A 140 16.30 -26.07 -11.96
C ALA A 140 15.76 -27.25 -12.79
#